data_AF-A0A6B3CLV1-F1
#
_entry.id   AF-A0A6B3CLV1-F1
#
_cell.length_a   1.000
_cell.length_b   1.000
_cell.length_c   1.000
_cell.angle_alpha   90.00
_cell.angle_beta   90.00
_cell.angle_gamma   90.00
#
_symmetry.space_group_name_H-M   'P 1'
#
loop_
_entity.id
_entity.type
_entity.pdbx_description
1 polymer ?
#
loop_
_entity_poly.entity_id
_entity_poly.type
_entity_poly.pdbx_seq_one_letter_code
_entity_poly.pdbx_strand_id
1 'polypeptide(L)' 'MPGTRDDLTRLRIALTAFFALDGFVFAGWVVRIPAIKEQTGASTSALGLALLGVSAGAVVTMTLTGRLVRRYGSHPVTVA' A
#
# COMPACT_ATOMS: atom_id res chain seq x y z
N MET A 1 8.11 9.95 25.83
CA MET A 1 7.93 11.42 25.76
C MET A 1 7.65 11.75 24.30
N PRO A 2 6.63 12.52 23.92
CA PRO A 2 6.43 12.89 22.51
C PRO A 2 7.67 13.67 22.05
N GLY A 3 8.18 13.35 20.86
CA GLY A 3 9.30 14.07 20.25
C GLY A 3 9.00 15.56 20.15
N THR A 4 10.05 16.38 20.05
CA THR A 4 9.92 17.83 19.91
C THR A 4 8.99 18.18 18.74
N ARG A 5 8.45 19.41 18.71
CA ARG A 5 7.54 19.85 17.61
C ARG A 5 8.15 19.61 16.22
N ASP A 6 9.48 19.67 16.13
CA ASP A 6 10.25 19.40 14.92
C ASP A 6 10.20 17.92 14.50
N ASP A 7 10.29 16.98 15.45
CA ASP A 7 10.16 15.54 15.19
C ASP A 7 8.78 15.18 14.61
N LEU A 8 7.71 15.75 15.18
CA LEU A 8 6.35 15.52 14.69
C LEU A 8 6.15 16.10 13.30
N THR A 9 6.75 17.26 13.01
CA THR A 9 6.71 17.89 11.68
C THR A 9 7.45 17.04 10.65
N ARG A 10 8.65 16.56 10.99
CA ARG A 10 9.43 15.65 10.15
C ARG A 10 8.70 14.35 9.87
N LEU A 11 8.07 13.75 10.89
CA LEU A 11 7.28 12.52 10.73
C LEU A 11 6.07 12.75 9.81
N ARG A 12 5.36 13.87 9.97
CA ARG A 12 4.25 14.24 9.09
C ARG A 12 4.69 14.38 7.64
N ILE A 13 5.79 15.07 7.38
CA ILE A 13 6.33 15.22 6.02
C ILE A 13 6.69 13.85 5.45
N ALA A 14 7.37 13.00 6.22
CA ALA A 14 7.74 11.66 5.78
C ALA A 14 6.51 10.81 5.43
N LEU A 15 5.48 10.79 6.28
CA LEU A 15 4.25 10.04 6.03
C LEU A 15 3.49 10.61 4.81
N THR A 16 3.37 11.94 4.70
CA THR A 16 2.72 12.58 3.54
C THR A 16 3.44 12.22 2.25
N ALA A 17 4.77 12.31 2.22
CA ALA A 17 5.56 11.95 1.04
C ALA A 17 5.41 10.46 0.70
N PHE A 18 5.40 9.59 1.71
CA PHE A 18 5.22 8.15 1.53
C PHE A 18 3.86 7.83 0.89
N PHE A 19 2.76 8.32 1.45
CA PHE A 19 1.42 8.08 0.90
C PHE A 19 1.20 8.77 -0.45
N ALA A 20 1.81 9.94 -0.67
CA ALA A 20 1.74 10.61 -1.97
C ALA A 20 2.46 9.80 -3.06
N LEU A 21 3.64 9.25 -2.77
CA LEU A 21 4.39 8.41 -3.69
C LEU A 21 3.67 7.09 -3.95
N ASP A 22 3.16 6.44 -2.89
CA ASP A 22 2.37 5.21 -2.99
C ASP A 22 1.14 5.41 -3.90
N GLY A 23 0.37 6.48 -3.65
CA GLY A 23 -0.78 6.83 -4.48
C GLY A 23 -0.40 7.15 -5.93
N PHE A 24 0.73 7.84 -6.17
CA PHE A 24 1.22 8.13 -7.50
C PHE A 24 1.58 6.86 -8.28
N VAL A 25 2.31 5.94 -7.65
CA VAL A 25 2.69 4.64 -8.24
C VAL A 25 1.43 3.82 -8.52
N PHE A 26 0.51 3.74 -7.56
CA PHE A 26 -0.74 3.00 -7.70
C PHE A 26 -1.60 3.55 -8.84
N ALA A 27 -1.77 4.87 -8.93
CA ALA A 27 -2.50 5.51 -10.03
C ALA A 27 -1.83 5.21 -11.38
N GLY A 28 -0.51 5.26 -11.46
CA GLY A 28 0.25 4.89 -12.65
C GLY A 28 0.02 3.45 -13.10
N TRP A 29 -0.15 2.51 -12.17
CA TRP A 29 -0.54 1.14 -12.46
C TRP A 29 -2.00 1.03 -12.91
N VAL A 30 -2.94 1.69 -12.23
CA VAL A 30 -4.39 1.63 -12.55
C VAL A 30 -4.67 2.05 -13.99
N VAL A 31 -4.02 3.11 -14.47
CA VAL A 31 -4.19 3.60 -15.86
C VAL A 31 -3.73 2.56 -16.91
N ARG A 32 -2.87 1.60 -16.53
CA ARG A 32 -2.39 0.52 -17.41
C ARG A 32 -3.31 -0.70 -17.45
N ILE A 33 -4.29 -0.82 -16.56
CA ILE A 33 -5.22 -1.98 -16.53
C ILE A 33 -5.87 -2.27 -17.88
N PRO A 34 -6.33 -1.28 -18.67
CA PRO A 34 -6.90 -1.53 -20.00
C PRO A 34 -5.89 -2.14 -20.98
N ALA A 35 -4.65 -1.63 -21.00
CA ALA A 35 -3.59 -2.18 -21.84
C ALA A 35 -3.21 -3.61 -21.42
N ILE A 36 -3.19 -3.90 -20.11
CA ILE A 36 -2.97 -5.25 -19.58
C ILE A 36 -4.12 -6.17 -20.01
N LYS A 37 -5.37 -5.70 -19.98
CA LYS A 37 -6.54 -6.44 -20.46
C LYS A 37 -6.39 -6.87 -21.91
N GLU A 38 -6.02 -5.93 -22.77
CA GLU A 38 -5.85 -6.17 -24.20
C GLU A 38 -4.72 -7.16 -24.47
N GLN A 39 -3.57 -7.01 -23.79
CA GLN A 39 -2.42 -7.90 -23.94
C GLN A 39 -2.69 -9.33 -23.44
N THR A 40 -3.48 -9.47 -22.38
CA THR A 40 -3.81 -10.78 -21.79
C THR A 40 -5.04 -11.43 -22.43
N GLY A 41 -5.77 -10.71 -23.29
CA GLY A 41 -7.07 -11.15 -23.81
C GLY A 41 -8.11 -11.38 -22.71
N ALA A 42 -7.92 -10.80 -21.53
CA ALA A 42 -8.71 -11.12 -20.35
C ALA A 42 -10.16 -10.62 -20.47
N SER A 43 -11.10 -11.47 -20.08
CA SER A 43 -12.49 -11.07 -19.93
C SER A 43 -12.66 -10.06 -18.78
N THR A 44 -13.75 -9.28 -18.81
CA THR A 44 -14.04 -8.32 -17.73
C THR A 44 -14.22 -9.02 -16.37
N SER A 45 -14.74 -10.25 -16.35
CA SER A 45 -14.87 -11.05 -15.12
C SER A 45 -13.51 -11.50 -14.56
N ALA A 46 -12.56 -11.88 -15.42
CA ALA A 46 -11.20 -12.25 -15.01
C ALA A 46 -10.46 -11.06 -14.38
N LEU A 47 -10.61 -9.85 -14.96
CA LEU A 47 -10.10 -8.62 -14.35
C LEU A 47 -10.75 -8.33 -12.99
N GLY A 48 -12.07 -8.46 -12.89
CA GLY A 48 -12.79 -8.29 -11.63
C GLY A 48 -12.27 -9.23 -10.54
N LEU A 49 -12.07 -10.51 -10.86
CA LEU A 49 -11.48 -11.49 -9.95
C LEU A 49 -10.03 -11.15 -9.57
N ALA A 50 -9.22 -10.66 -10.52
CA ALA A 50 -7.86 -10.22 -10.22
C ALA A 50 -7.85 -9.05 -9.24
N LEU A 51 -8.72 -8.05 -9.43
CA LEU A 51 -8.86 -6.90 -8.52
C LEU A 51 -9.41 -7.30 -7.14
N LEU A 52 -10.29 -8.29 -7.09
CA LEU A 52 -10.73 -8.91 -5.84
C LEU A 52 -9.57 -9.60 -5.12
N GLY A 53 -8.72 -10.31 -5.87
CA GLY A 53 -7.49 -10.91 -5.34
C GLY A 53 -6.55 -9.87 -4.74
N VAL A 54 -6.37 -8.72 -5.42
CA VAL A 54 -5.60 -7.59 -4.89
C VAL A 54 -6.20 -7.07 -3.58
N SER A 55 -7.51 -6.88 -3.52
CA SER A 55 -8.21 -6.42 -2.31
C SER A 55 -8.10 -7.41 -1.15
N ALA A 56 -8.27 -8.70 -1.43
CA ALA A 56 -8.14 -9.76 -0.44
C ALA A 56 -6.70 -9.87 0.10
N GLY A 57 -5.71 -9.80 -0.79
CA GLY A 57 -4.30 -9.76 -0.43
C GLY A 57 -3.95 -8.57 0.45
N ALA A 58 -4.54 -7.39 0.17
CA ALA A 58 -4.38 -6.21 1.00
C ALA A 58 -4.91 -6.43 2.43
N VAL A 59 -6.11 -6.99 2.60
CA VAL A 59 -6.69 -7.29 3.93
C VAL A 59 -5.84 -8.29 4.71
N VAL A 60 -5.38 -9.35 4.05
CA VAL A 60 -4.50 -10.35 4.67
C VAL A 60 -3.19 -9.71 5.13
N THR A 61 -2.58 -8.89 4.27
CA THR A 61 -1.34 -8.18 4.57
C THR A 61 -1.53 -7.22 5.74
N MET A 62 -2.62 -6.45 5.75
CA MET A 62 -2.94 -5.50 6.81
C MET A 62 -3.10 -6.20 8.17
N THR A 63 -3.75 -7.37 8.18
CA THR A 63 -3.90 -8.21 9.39
C THR A 63 -2.54 -8.76 9.85
N LEU A 64 -1.71 -9.21 8.91
CA LEU A 64 -0.37 -9.73 9.19
C LEU A 64 0.53 -8.62 9.76
N THR A 65 0.59 -7.46 9.12
CA THR A 65 1.31 -6.28 9.58
C THR A 65 0.87 -5.89 10.99
N GLY A 66 -0.43 -5.86 11.28
CA GLY A 66 -0.94 -5.59 12.63
C GLY A 66 -0.44 -6.58 13.68
N ARG A 67 -0.36 -7.88 13.34
CA ARG A 67 0.21 -8.90 14.22
C ARG A 67 1.73 -8.73 14.40
N LEU A 68 2.46 -8.43 13.34
CA LEU A 68 3.91 -8.18 13.41
C LEU A 68 4.21 -6.95 14.26
N VAL A 69 3.51 -5.84 14.06
CA VAL A 69 3.65 -4.62 14.86
C VAL A 69 3.35 -4.89 16.34
N ARG A 70 2.31 -5.68 16.64
CA ARG A 70 2.00 -6.06 18.02
C ARG A 70 3.08 -6.92 18.68
N ARG A 71 3.79 -7.75 17.91
CA ARG A 71 4.82 -8.67 18.42
C ARG A 71 6.22 -8.04 18.50
N TYR A 72 6.59 -7.23 17.51
CA TYR A 72 7.96 -6.70 17.34
C TYR A 72 8.06 -5.18 17.51
N GLY A 73 6.94 -4.47 17.64
CA GLY A 73 6.89 -3.01 17.65
C GLY A 73 6.81 -2.41 16.24
N SER A 74 6.40 -1.15 16.12
CA SER A 74 6.18 -0.48 14.83
C SER A 74 7.48 -0.10 14.11
N HIS A 75 8.53 0.25 14.84
CA HIS A 75 9.79 0.71 14.24
C HIS A 75 10.47 -0.37 13.37
N PRO A 76 10.83 -1.56 13.87
CA PRO A 76 11.46 -2.59 13.05
C PRO A 76 10.56 -3.15 11.94
N VAL A 77 9.23 -3.03 12.05
CA VAL A 77 8.31 -3.52 11.00
C VAL A 77 8.19 -2.54 9.83
N THR A 78 8.43 -1.25 10.08
CA THR A 78 8.31 -0.21 9.05
C THR A 78 9.65 0.11 8.36
N VAL A 79 10.79 -0.09 9.02
CA VAL A 79 12.11 0.29 8.49
C VAL A 79 13.06 -0.88 8.16
N ALA A 80 12.71 -2.12 8.51
CA ALA A 80 13.45 -3.31 8.08
C ALA A 80 12.98 -3.79 6.71
#